data_AF-A0A9D2R3Z5-F1
#
_entry.id   AF-A0A9D2R3Z5-F1
#
_cell.length_a   1.000
_cell.length_b   1.000
_cell.length_c   1.000
_cell.angle_alpha   90.00
_cell.angle_beta   90.00
_cell.angle_gamma   90.00
#
_symmetry.space_group_name_H-M   'P 1'
#
loop_
_entity.id
_entity.type
_entity.pdbx_description
1 polymer ?
#
loop_
_entity_poly.entity_id
_entity_poly.type
_entity_poly.pdbx_seq_one_letter_code
_entity_poly.pdbx_strand_id
1 'polypeptide(L)'
;MKHNWIKGKKKLPALAVCAALSCSLLAGCVDQSGGDTGEGTADSGASSQPESVETMLEITDPEEKAAVEAAKAKVQGMEDEPRIIATSPSTAEICDRLELDLVGVCSSSISELPERYAEAEEVGTAMAPDMEIVASLDPDWILSPATLQADLQPKYEAIDTDWAFLNLRSVQGMYRSIQELGEIFGREEQAQAMVDEFTEFYEDYKDTNEGKEAPKVLILMGLPGSYIIATENSYVGSLVELAGGENVYAGTDQEFLTVNTEDMKT
;
A
#
# COMPACT_ATOMS: atom_id res chain seq x y z
N MET A 1 3.55 8.82 8.87
CA MET A 1 3.71 10.06 8.06
C MET A 1 2.77 9.95 6.87
N LYS A 2 1.90 10.94 6.66
CA LYS A 2 1.04 11.01 5.46
C LYS A 2 1.91 11.39 4.26
N HIS A 3 2.35 10.41 3.48
CA HIS A 3 3.11 10.63 2.26
C HIS A 3 2.19 10.47 1.05
N ASN A 4 2.14 11.51 0.22
CA ASN A 4 1.36 11.56 -1.01
C ASN A 4 1.98 10.55 -1.99
N TRP A 5 1.45 9.32 -2.02
CA TRP A 5 2.06 8.20 -2.75
C TRP A 5 1.66 8.16 -4.24
N ILE A 6 0.61 8.88 -4.62
CA ILE A 6 0.20 9.20 -6.00
C ILE A 6 0.27 10.70 -6.25
N LYS A 7 0.77 11.12 -7.42
CA LYS A 7 0.58 12.49 -7.92
C LYS A 7 -0.76 12.65 -8.63
N GLY A 8 -1.77 13.15 -7.92
CA GLY A 8 -2.99 13.69 -8.53
C GLY A 8 -2.85 15.20 -8.77
N LYS A 9 -2.66 15.65 -10.02
CA LYS A 9 -2.75 17.09 -10.34
C LYS A 9 -4.20 17.56 -10.08
N LYS A 10 -4.47 18.26 -8.97
CA LYS A 10 -5.71 19.04 -8.80
C LYS A 10 -5.71 20.21 -9.78
N LYS A 11 -6.17 19.99 -11.03
CA LYS A 11 -6.64 21.11 -11.85
C LYS A 11 -8.02 21.51 -11.34
N LEU A 12 -8.05 22.45 -10.40
CA LEU A 12 -9.29 23.09 -9.96
C LEU A 12 -9.82 23.96 -11.12
N PRO A 13 -10.99 23.69 -11.73
CA PRO A 13 -11.64 24.72 -12.52
C PRO A 13 -12.20 25.76 -11.54
N ALA A 14 -11.76 27.00 -11.69
CA ALA A 14 -12.32 28.13 -10.98
C ALA A 14 -13.79 28.32 -11.42
N LEU A 15 -14.74 27.78 -10.64
CA LEU A 15 -16.14 28.17 -10.72
C LEU A 15 -16.54 28.89 -9.44
N ALA A 16 -16.82 30.18 -9.61
CA ALA A 16 -17.32 31.07 -8.59
C ALA A 16 -18.69 30.58 -8.08
N VAL A 17 -18.74 30.22 -6.81
CA VAL A 17 -19.96 29.97 -6.05
C VAL A 17 -20.59 31.33 -5.70
N CYS A 18 -21.71 31.65 -6.32
CA CYS A 18 -22.61 32.70 -5.83
C CYS A 18 -23.73 32.03 -5.02
N ALA A 19 -23.66 32.21 -3.71
CA ALA A 19 -24.68 31.83 -2.75
C ALA A 19 -25.95 32.67 -2.90
N ALA A 20 -27.12 32.05 -2.75
CA ALA A 20 -28.35 32.74 -2.40
C ALA A 20 -29.21 31.90 -1.45
N LEU A 21 -29.55 32.53 -0.33
CA LEU A 21 -30.30 32.06 0.83
C LEU A 21 -31.80 31.85 0.56
N SER A 22 -32.39 30.92 1.31
CA SER A 22 -33.77 31.00 1.84
C SER A 22 -34.01 29.83 2.82
N CYS A 23 -33.90 29.99 4.14
CA CYS A 23 -34.95 30.31 5.12
C CYS A 23 -36.31 29.62 4.90
N SER A 24 -36.70 28.68 5.78
CA SER A 24 -37.81 28.84 6.75
C SER A 24 -38.44 27.52 7.23
N LEU A 25 -38.45 27.34 8.58
CA LEU A 25 -39.58 26.91 9.46
C LEU A 25 -40.14 25.47 9.28
N LEU A 26 -40.64 24.72 10.28
CA LEU A 26 -40.89 24.85 11.72
C LEU A 26 -41.36 23.46 12.25
N ALA A 27 -41.43 23.36 13.58
CA ALA A 27 -42.16 22.37 14.42
C ALA A 27 -41.48 20.99 14.57
N GLY A 28 -41.22 20.47 15.76
CA GLY A 28 -41.94 20.55 17.04
C GLY A 28 -42.29 19.10 17.41
N CYS A 29 -41.81 18.56 18.52
CA CYS A 29 -42.60 18.48 19.74
C CYS A 29 -41.75 18.15 20.98
N VAL A 30 -42.28 18.65 22.09
CA VAL A 30 -41.83 18.61 23.48
C VAL A 30 -42.48 17.41 24.19
N ASP A 31 -41.85 16.85 25.24
CA ASP A 31 -42.38 16.56 26.59
C ASP A 31 -41.30 15.82 27.42
N GLN A 32 -40.69 16.41 28.48
CA GLN A 32 -41.00 16.26 29.92
C GLN A 32 -41.15 14.80 30.41
N SER A 33 -40.63 14.32 31.55
CA SER A 33 -39.93 14.88 32.72
C SER A 33 -39.39 13.70 33.57
N GLY A 34 -38.56 13.99 34.59
CA GLY A 34 -38.44 13.14 35.79
C GLY A 34 -37.04 12.59 36.03
N GLY A 35 -36.45 12.95 37.18
CA GLY A 35 -35.09 12.59 37.55
C GLY A 35 -34.98 11.57 38.69
N ASP A 36 -33.71 11.42 39.07
CA ASP A 36 -33.11 10.95 40.33
C ASP A 36 -32.58 9.51 40.46
N THR A 37 -31.31 9.49 40.91
CA THR A 37 -30.45 8.51 41.61
C THR A 37 -30.55 6.98 41.41
N GLY A 38 -29.38 6.35 41.28
CA GLY A 38 -29.15 4.95 41.68
C GLY A 38 -28.03 4.22 40.94
N GLU A 39 -26.95 3.87 41.65
CA GLU A 39 -25.88 2.94 41.24
C GLU A 39 -26.41 1.61 40.71
N GLY A 40 -25.74 1.06 39.69
CA GLY A 40 -25.98 -0.28 39.18
C GLY A 40 -24.94 -0.67 38.14
N THR A 41 -23.87 -1.33 38.60
CA THR A 41 -22.87 -2.03 37.80
C THR A 41 -23.53 -2.92 36.75
N ALA A 42 -23.22 -2.68 35.48
CA ALA A 42 -23.43 -3.64 34.40
C ALA A 42 -22.22 -3.58 33.46
N ASP A 43 -21.29 -4.47 33.75
CA ASP A 43 -20.28 -4.99 32.85
C ASP A 43 -20.89 -5.21 31.46
N SER A 44 -20.40 -4.45 30.49
CA SER A 44 -20.68 -4.68 29.07
C SER A 44 -19.34 -4.89 28.42
N GLY A 45 -18.88 -6.14 28.46
CA GLY A 45 -17.81 -6.62 27.60
C GLY A 45 -18.16 -6.27 26.16
N ALA A 46 -17.44 -5.28 25.62
CA ALA A 46 -17.38 -5.06 24.19
C ALA A 46 -16.64 -6.26 23.59
N SER A 47 -17.42 -7.25 23.17
CA SER A 47 -16.96 -8.28 22.24
C SER A 47 -16.60 -7.57 20.94
N SER A 48 -15.31 -7.31 20.76
CA SER A 48 -14.71 -6.99 19.48
C SER A 48 -14.94 -8.20 18.57
N GLN A 49 -15.74 -8.02 17.52
CA GLN A 49 -15.78 -8.95 16.39
C GLN A 49 -14.35 -9.06 15.84
N PRO A 50 -13.87 -10.25 15.44
CA PRO A 50 -12.60 -10.34 14.74
C PRO A 50 -12.72 -9.53 13.45
N GLU A 51 -11.83 -8.56 13.25
CA GLU A 51 -11.68 -7.92 11.94
C GLU A 51 -11.36 -9.03 10.93
N SER A 52 -12.19 -9.18 9.89
CA SER A 52 -11.89 -10.10 8.79
C SER A 52 -10.62 -9.63 8.09
N VAL A 53 -9.81 -10.61 7.64
CA VAL A 53 -8.56 -10.38 6.90
C VAL A 53 -8.81 -9.44 5.73
N GLU A 54 -9.92 -9.64 5.03
CA GLU A 54 -10.39 -8.82 3.93
C GLU A 54 -10.53 -7.33 4.31
N THR A 55 -11.11 -7.03 5.47
CA THR A 55 -11.29 -5.65 5.95
C THR A 55 -9.97 -4.97 6.30
N MET A 56 -8.93 -5.73 6.64
CA MET A 56 -7.59 -5.17 6.83
C MET A 56 -6.98 -4.71 5.50
N LEU A 57 -7.35 -5.37 4.40
CA LEU A 57 -6.77 -5.13 3.09
C LEU A 57 -7.47 -3.99 2.34
N GLU A 58 -8.72 -3.66 2.67
CA GLU A 58 -9.48 -2.59 2.01
C GLU A 58 -8.87 -1.18 2.12
N ILE A 59 -9.12 -0.38 1.08
CA ILE A 59 -8.83 1.06 1.03
C ILE A 59 -9.83 1.82 1.91
N THR A 60 -9.41 2.17 3.12
CA THR A 60 -10.26 2.80 4.13
C THR A 60 -9.97 4.29 4.36
N ASP A 61 -8.80 4.78 3.93
CA ASP A 61 -8.44 6.19 4.10
C ASP A 61 -9.11 7.08 3.02
N PRO A 62 -9.85 8.14 3.41
CA PRO A 62 -10.54 9.01 2.45
C PRO A 62 -9.61 9.80 1.52
N GLU A 63 -8.39 10.12 1.94
CA GLU A 63 -7.40 10.83 1.12
C GLU A 63 -6.82 9.87 0.06
N GLU A 64 -6.48 8.64 0.45
CA GLU A 64 -6.06 7.56 -0.45
C GLU A 64 -7.14 7.28 -1.50
N LYS A 65 -8.38 7.06 -1.06
CA LYS A 65 -9.52 6.83 -1.95
C LYS A 65 -9.73 7.97 -2.94
N ALA A 66 -9.65 9.22 -2.49
CA ALA A 66 -9.79 10.36 -3.40
C ALA A 66 -8.64 10.47 -4.41
N ALA A 67 -7.42 10.05 -4.04
CA ALA A 67 -6.28 10.02 -4.96
C ALA A 67 -6.44 8.92 -6.02
N VAL A 68 -6.90 7.74 -5.62
CA VAL A 68 -7.19 6.61 -6.50
C VAL A 68 -8.29 6.97 -7.50
N GLU A 69 -9.41 7.54 -7.05
CA GLU A 69 -10.49 7.99 -7.94
C GLU A 69 -10.03 9.07 -8.93
N ALA A 70 -9.16 9.99 -8.50
CA ALA A 70 -8.59 10.99 -9.40
C ALA A 70 -7.65 10.39 -10.45
N ALA A 71 -6.85 9.40 -10.06
CA ALA A 71 -5.96 8.66 -10.95
C ALA A 71 -6.76 7.80 -11.95
N LYS A 72 -7.78 7.09 -11.47
CA LYS A 72 -8.74 6.33 -12.30
C LYS A 72 -9.41 7.21 -13.34
N ALA A 73 -9.96 8.35 -12.93
CA ALA A 73 -10.60 9.29 -13.86
C ALA A 73 -9.62 9.82 -14.93
N LYS A 74 -8.34 9.95 -14.58
CA LYS A 74 -7.30 10.34 -15.52
C LYS A 74 -7.01 9.24 -16.54
N VAL A 75 -6.81 8.00 -16.08
CA VAL A 75 -6.59 6.82 -16.96
C VAL A 75 -7.77 6.61 -17.89
N GLN A 76 -9.01 6.70 -17.38
CA GLN A 76 -10.23 6.59 -18.19
C GLN A 76 -10.42 7.72 -19.22
N GLY A 77 -9.74 8.86 -19.01
CA GLY A 77 -9.77 10.01 -19.92
C GLY A 77 -8.73 9.96 -21.04
N MET A 78 -7.88 8.93 -21.07
CA MET A 78 -6.84 8.75 -22.09
C MET A 78 -7.43 8.16 -23.38
N GLU A 79 -6.87 8.55 -24.53
CA GLU A 79 -7.31 8.02 -25.84
C GLU A 79 -6.77 6.60 -26.09
N ASP A 80 -5.56 6.33 -25.60
CA ASP A 80 -4.85 5.06 -25.71
C ASP A 80 -4.60 4.43 -24.32
N GLU A 81 -4.23 3.15 -24.30
CA GLU A 81 -3.85 2.45 -23.07
C GLU A 81 -2.60 3.08 -22.45
N PRO A 82 -2.54 3.28 -21.12
CA PRO A 82 -1.44 3.96 -20.48
C PRO A 82 -0.10 3.27 -20.71
N ARG A 83 0.92 4.08 -20.99
CA ARG A 83 2.31 3.64 -21.11
C ARG A 83 2.93 3.52 -19.72
N ILE A 84 2.97 2.31 -19.19
CA ILE A 84 3.40 2.04 -17.81
C ILE A 84 4.86 1.55 -17.78
N ILE A 85 5.64 2.05 -16.81
CA ILE A 85 6.98 1.54 -16.49
C ILE A 85 6.97 0.96 -15.07
N ALA A 86 7.43 -0.28 -14.92
CA ALA A 86 7.65 -0.89 -13.60
C ALA A 86 9.14 -0.88 -13.25
N THR A 87 9.52 -0.16 -12.20
CA THR A 87 10.95 0.06 -11.89
C THR A 87 11.54 -0.96 -10.93
N SER A 88 10.89 -2.08 -10.64
CA SER A 88 11.45 -3.13 -9.79
C SER A 88 10.87 -4.50 -10.14
N PRO A 89 11.53 -5.62 -9.78
CA PRO A 89 10.98 -6.94 -10.05
C PRO A 89 9.63 -7.13 -9.36
N SER A 90 9.48 -6.71 -8.11
CA SER A 90 8.22 -6.80 -7.37
C SER A 90 7.10 -5.98 -8.00
N THR A 91 7.39 -4.78 -8.52
CA THR A 91 6.37 -3.98 -9.22
C THR A 91 6.00 -4.61 -10.57
N ALA A 92 6.96 -5.19 -11.29
CA ALA A 92 6.69 -5.91 -12.54
C ALA A 92 5.83 -7.17 -12.32
N GLU A 93 6.11 -7.95 -11.27
CA GLU A 93 5.30 -9.11 -10.87
C GLU A 93 3.85 -8.72 -10.52
N ILE A 94 3.67 -7.63 -9.79
CA ILE A 94 2.33 -7.10 -9.48
C ILE A 94 1.61 -6.69 -10.77
N CYS A 95 2.30 -6.02 -11.70
CA CYS A 95 1.73 -5.65 -13.00
C CYS A 95 1.34 -6.88 -13.83
N ASP A 96 2.14 -7.95 -13.77
CA ASP A 96 1.86 -9.19 -14.47
C ASP A 96 0.56 -9.82 -13.95
N ARG A 97 0.47 -9.97 -12.63
CA ARG A 97 -0.73 -10.50 -11.96
C ARG A 97 -1.98 -9.64 -12.19
N LEU A 98 -1.82 -8.33 -12.38
CA LEU A 98 -2.89 -7.41 -12.76
C LEU A 98 -3.18 -7.37 -14.26
N GLU A 99 -2.48 -8.15 -15.07
CA GLU A 99 -2.66 -8.14 -16.53
C GLU A 99 -2.40 -6.76 -17.17
N LEU A 100 -1.41 -6.02 -16.66
CA LEU A 100 -1.01 -4.70 -17.19
C LEU A 100 0.14 -4.84 -18.20
N ASP A 101 0.04 -4.13 -19.31
CA ASP A 101 1.12 -4.05 -20.29
C ASP A 101 2.14 -2.97 -19.90
N LEU A 102 3.43 -3.29 -20.08
CA LEU A 102 4.54 -2.44 -19.69
C LEU A 102 5.38 -2.07 -20.90
N VAL A 103 5.69 -0.78 -21.05
CA VAL A 103 6.62 -0.30 -22.08
C VAL A 103 8.08 -0.31 -21.60
N GLY A 104 8.29 -0.43 -20.29
CA GLY A 104 9.62 -0.56 -19.71
C GLY A 104 9.62 -1.27 -18.36
N VAL A 105 10.70 -2.02 -18.11
CA VAL A 105 10.92 -2.81 -16.89
C VAL A 105 12.31 -2.57 -16.33
N CYS A 106 12.51 -2.81 -15.03
CA CYS A 106 13.84 -2.75 -14.46
C CYS A 106 14.77 -3.83 -15.02
N SER A 107 16.07 -3.59 -15.01
CA SER A 107 17.06 -4.66 -15.14
C SER A 107 17.30 -5.35 -13.79
N SER A 108 17.49 -6.67 -13.82
CA SER A 108 17.79 -7.48 -12.64
C SER A 108 18.76 -8.61 -13.00
N SER A 109 19.75 -8.85 -12.13
CA SER A 109 20.68 -9.98 -12.25
C SER A 109 20.37 -11.11 -11.26
N ILE A 110 19.36 -10.92 -10.40
CA ILE A 110 19.05 -11.80 -9.26
C ILE A 110 17.61 -12.32 -9.26
N SER A 111 16.74 -11.71 -10.05
CA SER A 111 15.32 -12.08 -10.15
C SER A 111 14.96 -12.18 -11.63
N GLU A 112 14.26 -13.24 -11.98
CA GLU A 112 13.64 -13.38 -13.29
C GLU A 112 12.40 -12.47 -13.33
N LEU A 113 12.14 -11.86 -14.49
CA LEU A 113 10.95 -11.06 -14.72
C LEU A 113 9.90 -11.89 -15.47
N PRO A 114 8.60 -11.58 -15.33
CA PRO A 114 7.55 -12.26 -16.07
C PRO A 114 7.80 -12.29 -17.59
N GLU A 115 7.62 -13.46 -18.22
CA GLU A 115 7.98 -13.68 -19.63
C GLU A 115 7.28 -12.71 -20.60
N ARG A 116 6.07 -12.25 -20.25
CA ARG A 116 5.32 -11.30 -21.08
C ARG A 116 6.05 -9.97 -21.30
N TYR A 117 6.99 -9.62 -20.43
CA TYR A 117 7.76 -8.38 -20.51
C TYR A 117 9.13 -8.57 -21.16
N ALA A 118 9.40 -9.72 -21.79
CA ALA A 118 10.66 -10.00 -22.46
C ALA A 118 10.98 -9.01 -23.61
N GLU A 119 9.97 -8.35 -24.18
CA GLU A 119 10.13 -7.32 -25.22
C GLU A 119 10.06 -5.88 -24.68
N ALA A 120 9.79 -5.69 -23.38
CA ALA A 120 9.78 -4.37 -22.77
C ALA A 120 11.21 -3.83 -22.62
N GLU A 121 11.39 -2.50 -22.74
CA GLU A 121 12.72 -1.89 -22.67
C GLU A 121 13.26 -1.92 -21.23
N GLU A 122 14.53 -2.28 -21.06
CA GLU A 122 15.18 -2.23 -19.75
C GLU A 122 15.52 -0.78 -19.37
N VAL A 123 14.94 -0.29 -18.27
CA VAL A 123 15.11 1.09 -17.80
C VAL A 123 16.14 1.22 -16.66
N GLY A 124 17.08 0.29 -16.57
CA GLY A 124 18.07 0.25 -15.50
C GLY A 124 17.56 -0.40 -14.20
N THR A 125 18.38 -0.37 -13.15
CA THR A 125 18.08 -1.09 -11.89
C THR A 125 17.03 -0.36 -11.06
N ALA A 126 16.40 -1.06 -10.11
CA ALA A 126 15.39 -0.45 -9.25
C ALA A 126 15.90 0.76 -8.44
N MET A 127 17.12 0.68 -7.90
CA MET A 127 17.72 1.77 -7.12
C MET A 127 18.22 2.93 -8.00
N ALA A 128 18.53 2.65 -9.26
CA ALA A 128 19.05 3.63 -10.20
C ALA A 128 18.48 3.39 -11.60
N PRO A 129 17.21 3.79 -11.84
CA PRO A 129 16.65 3.81 -13.18
C PRO A 129 17.38 4.82 -14.06
N ASP A 130 17.54 4.50 -15.34
CA ASP A 130 18.08 5.40 -16.35
C ASP A 130 17.00 6.38 -16.81
N MET A 131 17.08 7.61 -16.33
CA MET A 131 16.05 8.62 -16.61
C MET A 131 16.05 9.12 -18.06
N GLU A 132 17.15 8.94 -18.82
CA GLU A 132 17.15 9.25 -20.25
C GLU A 132 16.34 8.21 -21.02
N ILE A 133 16.53 6.92 -20.69
CA ILE A 133 15.73 5.83 -21.27
C ILE A 133 14.27 5.98 -20.85
N VAL A 134 13.99 6.16 -19.55
CA VAL A 134 12.62 6.36 -19.04
C VAL A 134 11.93 7.49 -19.77
N ALA A 135 12.56 8.66 -19.92
CA ALA A 135 11.96 9.78 -20.63
C ALA A 135 11.75 9.50 -22.13
N SER A 136 12.65 8.74 -22.76
CA SER A 136 12.54 8.39 -24.19
C SER A 136 11.34 7.48 -24.50
N LEU A 137 10.85 6.75 -23.50
CA LEU A 137 9.67 5.88 -23.61
C LEU A 137 8.36 6.65 -23.49
N ASP A 138 8.37 7.96 -23.22
CA ASP A 138 7.18 8.81 -23.04
C ASP A 138 6.11 8.16 -22.14
N PRO A 139 6.44 7.83 -20.87
CA PRO A 139 5.53 7.12 -19.98
C PRO A 139 4.43 8.02 -19.42
N ASP A 140 3.25 7.42 -19.22
CA ASP A 140 2.15 8.04 -18.48
C ASP A 140 2.27 7.77 -16.97
N TRP A 141 2.73 6.57 -16.62
CA TRP A 141 2.84 6.11 -15.24
C TRP A 141 4.16 5.41 -14.96
N ILE A 142 4.78 5.75 -13.83
CA ILE A 142 5.95 5.06 -13.28
C ILE A 142 5.57 4.42 -11.94
N LEU A 143 5.71 3.10 -11.85
CA LEU A 143 5.37 2.29 -10.69
C LEU A 143 6.64 1.84 -9.97
N SER A 144 6.82 2.31 -8.74
CA SER A 144 8.05 2.13 -7.97
C SER A 144 7.79 1.73 -6.52
N PRO A 145 8.72 1.06 -5.83
CA PRO A 145 8.60 0.81 -4.39
C PRO A 145 8.67 2.10 -3.57
N ALA A 146 7.77 2.26 -2.59
CA ALA A 146 7.74 3.43 -1.69
C ALA A 146 9.02 3.62 -0.86
N THR A 147 9.80 2.56 -0.66
CA THR A 147 11.11 2.62 -0.02
C THR A 147 12.13 3.46 -0.79
N LEU A 148 11.92 3.67 -2.10
CA LEU A 148 12.79 4.46 -2.98
C LEU A 148 12.23 5.85 -3.30
N GLN A 149 11.08 6.22 -2.71
CA GLN A 149 10.37 7.47 -3.03
C GLN A 149 11.23 8.72 -2.85
N ALA A 150 11.97 8.81 -1.75
CA ALA A 150 12.78 9.99 -1.43
C ALA A 150 13.81 10.32 -2.52
N ASP A 151 14.37 9.30 -3.16
CA ASP A 151 15.43 9.45 -4.17
C ASP A 151 14.88 9.53 -5.60
N LEU A 152 13.75 8.86 -5.88
CA LEU A 152 13.21 8.72 -7.23
C LEU A 152 12.12 9.74 -7.57
N GLN A 153 11.29 10.16 -6.60
CA GLN A 153 10.22 11.12 -6.85
C GLN A 153 10.69 12.42 -7.52
N PRO A 154 11.79 13.08 -7.08
CA PRO A 154 12.25 14.31 -7.72
C PRO A 154 12.65 14.12 -9.20
N LYS A 155 13.08 12.90 -9.57
CA LYS A 155 13.44 12.56 -10.95
C LYS A 155 12.20 12.40 -11.83
N TYR A 156 11.15 11.78 -11.29
CA TYR A 156 9.86 11.64 -11.98
C TYR A 156 9.17 13.00 -12.13
N GLU A 157 9.26 13.86 -11.11
CA GLU A 157 8.80 15.25 -11.18
C GLU A 157 9.47 16.04 -12.31
N ALA A 158 10.77 15.81 -12.55
CA ALA A 158 11.54 16.53 -13.55
C ALA A 158 11.12 16.23 -15.00
N ILE A 159 10.51 15.07 -15.26
CA ILE A 159 10.02 14.66 -16.58
C ILE A 159 8.49 14.79 -16.72
N ASP A 160 7.82 15.32 -15.69
CA ASP A 160 6.36 15.57 -15.60
C ASP A 160 5.43 14.36 -15.85
N THR A 161 5.92 13.15 -15.62
CA THR A 161 5.11 11.90 -15.64
C THR A 161 4.29 11.75 -14.35
N ASP A 162 3.29 10.87 -14.30
CA ASP A 162 2.66 10.47 -13.03
C ASP A 162 3.34 9.23 -12.44
N TRP A 163 3.19 9.04 -11.14
CA TRP A 163 3.81 7.91 -10.46
C TRP A 163 2.93 7.40 -9.34
N ALA A 164 3.15 6.14 -9.01
CA ALA A 164 2.63 5.50 -7.82
C ALA A 164 3.77 4.80 -7.09
N PHE A 165 3.93 5.14 -5.81
CA PHE A 165 4.89 4.50 -4.92
C PHE A 165 4.21 3.42 -4.08
N LEU A 166 4.36 2.16 -4.48
CA LEU A 166 3.68 1.02 -3.86
C LEU A 166 4.26 0.72 -2.47
N ASN A 167 3.38 0.52 -1.50
CA ASN A 167 3.76 0.17 -0.13
C ASN A 167 4.12 -1.32 -0.01
N LEU A 168 5.36 -1.67 -0.38
CA LEU A 168 5.86 -3.04 -0.30
C LEU A 168 6.57 -3.35 1.04
N ARG A 169 6.20 -2.63 2.11
CA ARG A 169 6.79 -2.80 3.46
C ARG A 169 6.05 -3.80 4.32
N SER A 170 4.85 -4.21 3.94
CA SER A 170 4.09 -5.24 4.63
C SER A 170 3.17 -5.96 3.65
N VAL A 171 2.71 -7.16 4.02
CA VAL A 171 1.73 -7.91 3.22
C VAL A 171 0.44 -7.09 3.03
N GLN A 172 -0.04 -6.44 4.10
CA GLN A 172 -1.21 -5.56 4.04
C GLN A 172 -0.99 -4.37 3.10
N GLY A 173 0.17 -3.70 3.20
CA GLY A 173 0.51 -2.57 2.32
C GLY A 173 0.59 -2.97 0.85
N MET A 174 1.10 -4.18 0.58
CA MET A 174 1.20 -4.72 -0.76
C MET A 174 -0.18 -4.98 -1.37
N TYR A 175 -1.08 -5.66 -0.65
CA TYR A 175 -2.43 -5.91 -1.15
C TYR A 175 -3.27 -4.64 -1.30
N ARG A 176 -3.10 -3.65 -0.42
CA ARG A 176 -3.67 -2.31 -0.63
C ARG A 176 -3.17 -1.69 -1.92
N SER A 177 -1.86 -1.71 -2.16
CA SER A 177 -1.28 -1.20 -3.40
C SER A 177 -1.81 -1.93 -4.64
N ILE A 178 -2.02 -3.26 -4.54
CA ILE A 178 -2.61 -4.06 -5.62
C ILE A 178 -4.06 -3.63 -5.89
N GLN A 179 -4.88 -3.43 -4.85
CA GLN A 179 -6.25 -2.95 -5.00
C GLN A 179 -6.30 -1.54 -5.61
N GLU A 180 -5.46 -0.63 -5.14
CA GLU A 180 -5.38 0.74 -5.66
C GLU A 180 -5.00 0.75 -7.15
N LEU A 181 -4.01 -0.06 -7.56
CA LEU A 181 -3.66 -0.21 -8.98
C LEU A 181 -4.80 -0.87 -9.77
N GLY A 182 -5.49 -1.85 -9.19
CA GLY A 182 -6.68 -2.45 -9.77
C GLY A 182 -7.76 -1.41 -10.09
N GLU A 183 -8.06 -0.50 -9.15
CA GLU A 183 -9.02 0.58 -9.37
C GLU A 183 -8.55 1.60 -10.41
N ILE A 184 -7.25 1.94 -10.41
CA ILE A 184 -6.67 2.94 -11.34
C ILE A 184 -6.70 2.44 -12.78
N PHE A 185 -6.33 1.18 -13.01
CA PHE A 185 -6.11 0.63 -14.33
C PHE A 185 -7.25 -0.28 -14.83
N GLY A 186 -8.37 -0.36 -14.10
CA GLY A 186 -9.52 -1.15 -14.51
C GLY A 186 -9.22 -2.66 -14.47
N ARG A 187 -8.60 -3.10 -13.38
CA ARG A 187 -8.17 -4.49 -13.09
C ARG A 187 -8.64 -4.92 -11.70
N GLU A 188 -9.81 -4.42 -11.29
CA GLU A 188 -10.41 -4.73 -9.98
C GLU A 188 -10.67 -6.23 -9.80
N GLU A 189 -11.04 -6.95 -10.86
CA GLU A 189 -11.27 -8.40 -10.82
C GLU A 189 -9.97 -9.17 -10.52
N GLN A 190 -8.87 -8.82 -11.19
CA GLN A 190 -7.54 -9.41 -10.97
C GLN A 190 -7.01 -9.06 -9.57
N ALA A 191 -7.21 -7.82 -9.13
CA ALA A 191 -6.85 -7.36 -7.79
C ALA A 191 -7.59 -8.15 -6.71
N GLN A 192 -8.91 -8.31 -6.87
CA GLN A 192 -9.73 -9.07 -5.91
C GLN A 192 -9.35 -10.55 -5.89
N ALA A 193 -9.09 -11.17 -7.05
CA ALA A 193 -8.67 -12.56 -7.11
C ALA A 193 -7.39 -12.84 -6.31
N MET A 194 -6.43 -11.90 -6.31
CA MET A 194 -5.22 -11.98 -5.48
C MET A 194 -5.53 -11.86 -3.98
N VAL A 195 -6.45 -10.98 -3.60
CA VAL A 195 -6.88 -10.81 -2.21
C VAL A 195 -7.62 -12.05 -1.71
N ASP A 196 -8.48 -12.63 -2.54
CA ASP A 196 -9.23 -13.85 -2.22
C ASP A 196 -8.28 -15.03 -2.02
N GLU A 197 -7.31 -15.22 -2.93
CA GLU A 197 -6.28 -16.27 -2.83
C GLU A 197 -5.50 -16.16 -1.50
N PHE A 198 -5.12 -14.94 -1.11
CA PHE A 198 -4.42 -14.72 0.14
C PHE A 198 -5.30 -14.93 1.36
N THR A 199 -6.54 -14.44 1.34
CA THR A 199 -7.49 -14.60 2.44
C THR A 199 -7.75 -16.07 2.70
N GLU A 200 -8.02 -16.86 1.65
CA GLU A 200 -8.24 -18.31 1.75
C GLU A 200 -7.01 -19.01 2.34
N PHE A 201 -5.81 -18.70 1.83
CA PHE A 201 -4.56 -19.25 2.36
C PHE A 201 -4.36 -18.90 3.84
N TYR A 202 -4.58 -17.64 4.21
CA TYR A 202 -4.27 -17.14 5.53
C TYR A 202 -5.26 -17.65 6.60
N GLU A 203 -6.54 -17.78 6.25
CA GLU A 203 -7.54 -18.40 7.11
C GLU A 203 -7.22 -19.87 7.38
N ASP A 204 -6.91 -20.67 6.35
CA ASP A 204 -6.49 -22.07 6.52
C ASP A 204 -5.21 -22.20 7.35
N TYR A 205 -4.23 -21.31 7.10
CA TYR A 205 -3.01 -21.25 7.87
C TYR A 205 -3.29 -20.96 9.35
N LYS A 206 -4.13 -19.96 9.64
CA LYS A 206 -4.47 -19.58 11.01
C LYS A 206 -5.17 -20.72 11.76
N ASP A 207 -6.14 -21.37 11.13
CA ASP A 207 -6.88 -22.49 11.70
C ASP A 207 -5.96 -23.69 11.98
N THR A 208 -5.07 -24.02 11.03
CA THR A 208 -4.10 -25.11 11.17
C THR A 208 -3.07 -24.87 12.29
N ASN A 209 -2.84 -23.61 12.66
CA ASN A 209 -1.86 -23.21 13.65
C ASN A 209 -2.48 -22.73 14.97
N GLU A 210 -3.80 -22.85 15.14
CA GLU A 210 -4.50 -22.43 16.36
C GLU A 210 -3.94 -23.15 17.60
N GLY A 211 -3.76 -22.38 18.68
CA GLY A 211 -3.31 -22.89 19.99
C GLY A 211 -1.82 -23.25 20.08
N LYS A 212 -1.03 -23.03 19.03
CA LYS A 212 0.44 -23.15 19.10
C LYS A 212 1.04 -21.97 19.85
N GLU A 213 2.13 -22.21 20.59
CA GLU A 213 2.87 -21.14 21.26
C GLU A 213 3.57 -20.24 20.24
N ALA A 214 3.49 -18.93 20.45
CA ALA A 214 4.16 -17.93 19.62
C ALA A 214 5.68 -17.97 19.85
N PRO A 215 6.49 -18.34 18.84
CA PRO A 215 7.94 -18.33 19.00
C PRO A 215 8.46 -16.90 19.03
N LYS A 216 9.47 -16.66 19.87
CA LYS A 216 10.25 -15.41 19.85
C LYS A 216 11.23 -15.43 18.69
N VAL A 217 11.15 -14.44 17.81
CA VAL A 217 11.92 -14.39 16.56
C VAL A 217 12.81 -13.14 16.53
N LEU A 218 14.08 -13.35 16.20
CA LEU A 218 15.03 -12.30 15.84
C LEU A 218 15.25 -12.34 14.33
N ILE A 219 15.03 -11.22 13.65
CA ILE A 219 15.16 -11.11 12.21
C ILE A 219 16.45 -10.35 11.87
N LEU A 220 17.39 -11.01 11.20
CA LEU A 220 18.64 -10.41 10.73
C LEU A 220 18.62 -10.27 9.22
N MET A 221 18.77 -9.04 8.73
CA MET A 221 18.96 -8.76 7.32
C MET A 221 20.45 -8.56 7.03
N GLY A 222 20.99 -9.41 6.16
CA GLY A 222 22.39 -9.33 5.74
C GLY A 222 22.60 -8.23 4.70
N LEU A 223 23.61 -7.41 4.91
CA LEU A 223 24.13 -6.44 3.94
C LEU A 223 25.59 -6.81 3.60
N PRO A 224 26.14 -6.34 2.47
CA PRO A 224 27.56 -6.51 2.20
C PRO A 224 28.43 -5.98 3.35
N GLY A 225 29.04 -6.89 4.11
CA GLY A 225 29.93 -6.57 5.23
C GLY A 225 29.25 -6.20 6.57
N SER A 226 27.92 -6.27 6.68
CA SER A 226 27.21 -5.97 7.94
C SER A 226 25.86 -6.70 8.05
N TYR A 227 25.19 -6.57 9.18
CA TYR A 227 23.80 -7.00 9.36
C TYR A 227 23.04 -5.93 10.12
N ILE A 228 21.73 -5.89 9.89
CA ILE A 228 20.79 -5.03 10.61
C ILE A 228 19.62 -5.87 11.10
N ILE A 229 18.93 -5.39 12.12
CA ILE A 229 17.72 -6.05 12.63
C ILE A 229 16.51 -5.52 11.87
N ALA A 230 15.64 -6.42 11.44
CA ALA A 230 14.35 -6.06 10.85
C ALA A 230 13.26 -6.06 11.94
N THR A 231 12.45 -5.00 11.94
CA THR A 231 11.39 -4.79 12.93
C THR A 231 10.04 -5.22 12.35
N GLU A 232 8.97 -5.13 13.15
CA GLU A 232 7.59 -5.35 12.70
C GLU A 232 7.16 -4.47 11.51
N ASN A 233 7.79 -3.30 11.33
CA ASN A 233 7.49 -2.40 10.21
C ASN A 233 8.18 -2.79 8.88
N SER A 234 8.98 -3.84 8.87
CA SER A 234 9.59 -4.40 7.66
C SER A 234 8.72 -5.49 7.05
N TYR A 235 8.91 -5.78 5.75
CA TYR A 235 8.13 -6.82 5.09
C TYR A 235 8.27 -8.18 5.79
N VAL A 236 9.51 -8.56 6.15
CA VAL A 236 9.78 -9.80 6.88
C VAL A 236 9.21 -9.76 8.29
N GLY A 237 9.19 -8.60 8.94
CA GLY A 237 8.50 -8.39 10.21
C GLY A 237 7.01 -8.70 10.12
N SER A 238 6.33 -8.16 9.10
CA SER A 238 4.91 -8.43 8.86
C SER A 238 4.64 -9.92 8.60
N LEU A 239 5.55 -10.63 7.93
CA LEU A 239 5.44 -12.08 7.74
C LEU A 239 5.56 -12.85 9.05
N VAL A 240 6.48 -12.44 9.93
CA VAL A 240 6.64 -13.06 11.25
C VAL A 240 5.40 -12.86 12.10
N GLU A 241 4.83 -11.66 12.10
CA GLU A 241 3.58 -11.36 12.82
C GLU A 241 2.41 -12.20 12.28
N LEU A 242 2.23 -12.25 10.95
CA LEU A 242 1.19 -13.07 10.32
C LEU A 242 1.37 -14.56 10.63
N ALA A 243 2.62 -15.03 10.75
CA ALA A 243 2.94 -16.40 11.13
C ALA A 243 2.72 -16.70 12.63
N GLY A 244 2.30 -15.72 13.44
CA GLY A 244 2.10 -15.86 14.88
C GLY A 244 3.39 -15.80 15.70
N GLY A 245 4.48 -15.27 15.13
CA GLY A 245 5.74 -15.06 15.84
C GLY A 245 5.79 -13.72 16.57
N GLU A 246 6.51 -13.68 17.69
CA GLU A 246 6.78 -12.47 18.46
C GLU A 246 8.16 -11.92 18.06
N ASN A 247 8.20 -10.77 17.37
CA ASN A 247 9.48 -10.10 17.10
C ASN A 247 10.09 -9.58 18.41
N VAL A 248 11.34 -9.97 18.70
CA VAL A 248 12.02 -9.54 19.93
C VAL A 248 12.44 -8.06 19.90
N TYR A 249 12.40 -7.42 18.73
CA TYR A 249 12.57 -5.97 18.55
C TYR A 249 11.28 -5.35 17.98
N ALA A 250 10.36 -5.01 18.89
CA ALA A 250 9.07 -4.36 18.59
C ALA A 250 8.97 -2.95 19.20
N GLY A 251 7.97 -2.16 18.79
CA GLY A 251 7.67 -0.85 19.38
C GLY A 251 8.56 0.30 18.93
N THR A 252 9.16 0.18 17.74
CA THR A 252 9.93 1.24 17.07
C THR A 252 9.22 1.65 15.79
N ASP A 253 9.38 2.89 15.34
CA ASP A 253 8.83 3.36 14.07
C ASP A 253 9.75 3.03 12.85
N GLN A 254 10.93 2.47 13.10
CA GLN A 254 11.93 2.21 12.06
C GLN A 254 11.77 0.79 11.49
N GLU A 255 11.92 0.62 10.17
CA GLU A 255 11.92 -0.70 9.51
C GLU A 255 13.14 -1.54 9.90
N PHE A 256 14.28 -0.88 10.07
CA PHE A 256 15.56 -1.51 10.37
C PHE A 256 16.32 -0.79 11.47
N LEU A 257 16.96 -1.58 12.34
CA LEU A 257 17.80 -1.10 13.43
C LEU A 257 19.26 -1.54 13.22
N THR A 258 20.18 -0.61 13.42
CA THR A 258 21.60 -0.95 13.59
C THR A 258 21.83 -1.27 15.07
N VAL A 259 22.21 -2.50 15.38
CA VAL A 259 22.55 -2.91 16.74
C VAL A 259 23.97 -3.48 16.81
N ASN A 260 24.61 -3.32 17.97
CA ASN A 260 25.84 -4.03 18.26
C ASN A 260 25.52 -5.38 18.93
N THR A 261 26.43 -6.35 18.83
CA THR A 261 26.25 -7.69 19.43
C THR A 261 25.97 -7.68 20.95
N GLU A 262 26.31 -6.59 21.64
CA GLU A 262 26.06 -6.45 23.07
C GLU A 262 24.58 -6.16 23.38
N ASP A 263 23.88 -5.44 22.50
CA ASP A 263 22.46 -5.09 22.65
C ASP A 263 21.53 -6.30 22.40
N MET A 264 22.07 -7.41 21.90
CA MET A 264 21.33 -8.64 21.57
C MET A 264 21.29 -9.65 22.72
N LYS A 265 21.99 -9.39 23.83
CA LYS A 265 22.12 -10.34 24.97
C LYS A 265 21.04 -10.18 26.05
N THR A 266 20.25 -9.12 25.98
CA THR A 266 19.20 -8.75 26.94
C THR A 266 17.85 -8.81 26.28
#